data_AF-A0A943XST0-F1
#
_entry.id   AF-A0A943XST0-F1
#
_cell.length_a   1.000
_cell.length_b   1.000
_cell.length_c   1.000
_cell.angle_alpha   90.00
_cell.angle_beta   90.00
_cell.angle_gamma   90.00
#
_symmetry.space_group_name_H-M   'P 1'
#
loop_
_entity.id
_entity.type
_entity.pdbx_description
1 polymer ?
#
loop_
_entity_poly.entity_id
_entity_poly.type
_entity_poly.pdbx_seq_one_letter_code
_entity_poly.pdbx_strand_id
1 'polypeptide(L)'
;MSEKKWWLRTQDETFGPESQAKLIEWAKMGRIQPGQEVSSDEIIWKRVEDMPFLDMRFSIDIGDGNPRGPFNKAAADALIASGRLPPTASVVEVRAPFEEEEIVAVAPLNDDAIKEEEAAQTPDVVAEEVCAEVSAEKVVEKIVEVPIEKIVEKIVEVPVEKIVEKTVEVPVERIVEKEVRVEVPVEKIVEKIVEKTVIDEARVNELQGLLDEERRHTTDLQHRLDETMATAAAARADLMSQIEALTAKCESCANELNEANQRSAKQAEQIVALSDELKRLPAAASEIADTQAAVFKIMQDELSGLDEMLNKEKDEFEEFRKRHQARSERLALRRRELLSRCGGSVEEMTRTALLGRPEDPRTIRVRAELEELRRIHEKAMRENSIKERSLMEELRIHKAECARNQESMRDITQLRAEAQQLRELLHRAEKDLMEERQLSDQLRQREAIGKQALMARIASLESPSIGTVDSLETNQSRTAKIVKFPKWMQFK
;
A
#
# COMPACT_ATOMS: atom_id res chain seq x y z
N MET A 1 -31.17 9.37 -0.52
CA MET A 1 -31.38 10.81 -0.23
C MET A 1 -31.95 11.42 -1.50
N SER A 2 -33.20 11.91 -1.48
CA SER A 2 -33.75 12.60 -2.65
C SER A 2 -33.08 13.96 -2.77
N GLU A 3 -32.53 14.29 -3.93
CA GLU A 3 -31.95 15.62 -4.16
C GLU A 3 -33.01 16.71 -3.96
N LYS A 4 -32.65 17.80 -3.28
CA LYS A 4 -33.56 18.92 -3.06
C LYS A 4 -33.88 19.55 -4.41
N LYS A 5 -35.15 19.53 -4.80
CA LYS A 5 -35.65 20.12 -6.02
C LYS A 5 -35.75 21.63 -5.86
N TRP A 6 -35.43 22.34 -6.92
CA TRP A 6 -35.50 23.79 -7.00
C TRP A 6 -36.20 24.21 -8.30
N TRP A 7 -36.82 25.38 -8.23
CA TRP A 7 -37.50 26.06 -9.33
C TRP A 7 -36.93 27.47 -9.47
N LEU A 8 -36.79 27.95 -10.69
CA LEU A 8 -36.34 29.29 -11.07
C LEU A 8 -37.50 30.01 -11.78
N ARG A 9 -37.92 31.15 -11.26
CA ARG A 9 -38.94 32.03 -11.84
C ARG A 9 -38.28 33.20 -12.56
N THR A 10 -38.58 33.34 -13.85
CA THR A 10 -38.29 34.54 -14.64
C THR A 10 -39.56 35.41 -14.69
N GLN A 11 -39.55 36.51 -15.45
CA GLN A 11 -40.71 37.39 -15.58
C GLN A 11 -41.89 36.72 -16.30
N ASP A 12 -41.60 35.77 -17.19
CA ASP A 12 -42.60 35.14 -18.08
C ASP A 12 -42.85 33.66 -17.78
N GLU A 13 -41.85 32.92 -17.26
CA GLU A 13 -41.90 31.46 -17.12
C GLU A 13 -41.28 30.96 -15.80
N THR A 14 -41.65 29.74 -15.38
CA THR A 14 -41.05 29.04 -14.24
C THR A 14 -40.43 27.73 -14.68
N PHE A 15 -39.12 27.56 -14.42
CA PHE A 15 -38.32 26.42 -14.82
C PHE A 15 -38.05 25.51 -13.62
N GLY A 16 -38.39 24.23 -13.73
CA GLY A 16 -38.17 23.24 -12.67
C GLY A 16 -39.00 21.97 -12.89
N PRO A 17 -38.87 20.97 -12.00
CA PRO A 17 -37.92 20.90 -10.89
C PRO A 17 -36.51 20.49 -11.34
N GLU A 18 -35.49 21.21 -10.89
CA GLU A 18 -34.07 20.94 -11.18
C GLU A 18 -33.26 20.79 -9.88
N SER A 19 -32.03 20.26 -9.97
CA SER A 19 -31.15 20.12 -8.80
C SER A 19 -30.37 21.41 -8.51
N GLN A 20 -29.98 21.60 -7.24
CA GLN A 20 -29.20 22.76 -6.80
C GLN A 20 -27.88 22.92 -7.60
N ALA A 21 -27.22 21.80 -7.92
CA ALA A 21 -25.98 21.82 -8.71
C ALA A 21 -26.18 22.40 -10.12
N LYS A 22 -27.34 22.13 -10.74
CA LYS A 22 -27.68 22.65 -12.07
C LYS A 22 -27.97 24.15 -12.06
N LEU A 23 -28.59 24.67 -10.98
CA LEU A 23 -28.75 26.12 -10.81
C LEU A 23 -27.40 26.83 -10.64
N ILE A 24 -26.45 26.21 -9.93
CA ILE A 24 -25.07 26.74 -9.83
C ILE A 24 -24.39 26.74 -11.19
N GLU A 25 -24.58 25.70 -12.00
CA GLU A 25 -24.09 25.64 -13.38
C GLU A 25 -24.71 26.77 -14.23
N TRP A 26 -26.02 27.00 -14.14
CA TRP A 26 -26.70 28.09 -14.86
C TRP A 26 -26.24 29.49 -14.42
N ALA A 27 -25.92 29.69 -13.14
CA ALA A 27 -25.29 30.91 -12.65
C ALA A 27 -23.88 31.10 -13.24
N LYS A 28 -23.04 30.06 -13.25
CA LYS A 28 -21.71 30.07 -13.87
C LYS A 28 -21.74 30.30 -15.39
N MET A 29 -22.80 29.83 -16.07
CA MET A 29 -23.04 30.09 -17.49
C MET A 29 -23.62 31.49 -17.78
N GLY A 30 -23.92 32.32 -16.77
CA GLY A 30 -24.57 33.61 -16.96
C GLY A 30 -26.03 33.55 -17.43
N ARG A 31 -26.70 32.41 -17.28
CA ARG A 31 -28.12 32.23 -17.65
C ARG A 31 -29.09 32.81 -16.63
N ILE A 32 -28.67 32.86 -15.36
CA ILE A 32 -29.41 33.50 -14.27
C ILE A 32 -29.08 34.99 -14.26
N GLN A 33 -30.11 35.84 -14.16
CA GLN A 33 -30.02 37.30 -14.21
C GLN A 33 -30.48 37.92 -12.88
N PRO A 34 -29.95 39.10 -12.49
CA PRO A 34 -30.45 39.86 -11.33
C PRO A 34 -31.97 40.02 -11.31
N GLY A 35 -32.58 39.96 -10.12
CA GLY A 35 -34.02 40.09 -9.94
C GLY A 35 -34.86 38.87 -10.35
N GLN A 36 -34.25 37.78 -10.82
CA GLN A 36 -34.91 36.47 -10.89
C GLN A 36 -35.06 35.85 -9.49
N GLU A 37 -35.95 34.87 -9.34
CA GLU A 37 -36.26 34.27 -8.05
C GLU A 37 -36.17 32.75 -8.09
N VAL A 38 -35.73 32.13 -7.00
CA VAL A 38 -35.71 30.68 -6.82
C VAL A 38 -36.52 30.24 -5.60
N SER A 39 -37.09 29.05 -5.69
CA SER A 39 -37.81 28.39 -4.59
C SER A 39 -37.44 26.91 -4.52
N SER A 40 -37.43 26.34 -3.31
CA SER A 40 -37.30 24.88 -3.12
C SER A 40 -38.63 24.17 -2.85
N ASP A 41 -39.72 24.93 -2.72
CA ASP A 41 -41.01 24.44 -2.21
C ASP A 41 -42.21 25.10 -2.92
N GLU A 42 -41.97 25.78 -4.05
CA GLU A 42 -42.90 26.61 -4.87
C GLU A 42 -43.67 27.74 -4.13
N ILE A 43 -43.63 27.79 -2.80
CA ILE A 43 -44.36 28.74 -1.95
C ILE A 43 -43.50 29.97 -1.62
N ILE A 44 -42.28 29.76 -1.11
CA ILE A 44 -41.37 30.85 -0.72
C ILE A 44 -40.38 31.10 -1.85
N TRP A 45 -40.47 32.28 -2.46
CA TRP A 45 -39.58 32.73 -3.53
C TRP A 45 -38.54 33.69 -2.96
N LYS A 46 -37.25 33.41 -3.20
CA LYS A 46 -36.12 34.25 -2.80
C LYS A 46 -35.40 34.75 -4.03
N ARG A 47 -34.89 35.98 -4.02
CA ARG A 47 -34.13 36.51 -5.16
C ARG A 47 -32.79 35.80 -5.31
N VAL A 48 -32.36 35.60 -6.56
CA VAL A 48 -31.09 34.93 -6.87
C VAL A 48 -29.88 35.67 -6.32
N GLU A 49 -29.93 37.00 -6.22
CA GLU A 49 -28.89 37.82 -5.59
C GLU A 49 -28.71 37.54 -4.09
N ASP A 50 -29.74 37.02 -3.39
CA ASP A 50 -29.75 36.75 -1.94
C ASP A 50 -29.46 35.28 -1.60
N MET A 51 -29.11 34.45 -2.59
CA MET A 51 -28.87 33.02 -2.40
C MET A 51 -27.36 32.72 -2.33
N PRO A 52 -26.80 32.37 -1.16
CA PRO A 52 -25.35 32.23 -0.99
C PRO A 52 -24.71 31.22 -1.96
N PHE A 53 -25.40 30.11 -2.25
CA PHE A 53 -24.86 29.07 -3.13
C PHE A 53 -24.79 29.46 -4.62
N LEU A 54 -25.48 30.52 -5.06
CA LEU A 54 -25.37 31.03 -6.43
C LEU A 54 -24.21 32.02 -6.61
N ASP A 55 -23.68 32.56 -5.49
CA ASP A 55 -22.52 33.45 -5.42
C ASP A 55 -22.60 34.65 -6.40
N MET A 56 -23.77 35.30 -6.46
CA MET A 56 -24.04 36.46 -7.32
C MET A 56 -23.65 37.77 -6.62
N ARG A 57 -22.33 38.04 -6.55
CA ARG A 57 -21.75 39.25 -5.92
C ARG A 57 -20.95 40.15 -6.86
N PHE A 58 -20.59 39.65 -8.04
CA PHE A 58 -19.59 40.26 -8.92
C PHE A 58 -20.27 41.03 -10.05
N SER A 59 -19.97 42.31 -10.19
CA SER A 59 -20.43 43.13 -11.30
C SER A 59 -19.25 43.52 -12.19
N ILE A 60 -19.53 43.91 -13.43
CA ILE A 60 -18.51 44.36 -14.38
C ILE A 60 -18.60 45.87 -14.50
N ASP A 61 -17.56 46.60 -14.10
CA ASP A 61 -17.41 48.01 -14.48
C ASP A 61 -16.69 48.08 -15.82
N ILE A 62 -17.24 48.88 -16.73
CA ILE A 62 -16.71 49.11 -18.09
C ILE A 62 -15.77 50.33 -18.12
N GLY A 63 -15.79 51.14 -17.06
CA GLY A 63 -15.13 52.45 -16.95
C GLY A 63 -16.12 53.62 -16.85
N ASP A 64 -17.42 53.34 -16.85
CA ASP A 64 -18.51 54.32 -16.76
C ASP A 64 -18.87 54.66 -15.29
N GLY A 65 -18.24 54.00 -14.30
CA GLY A 65 -18.52 54.16 -12.88
C GLY A 65 -19.85 53.55 -12.42
N ASN A 66 -20.59 52.90 -13.32
CA ASN A 66 -21.86 52.20 -13.06
C ASN A 66 -21.66 50.70 -13.33
N PRO A 67 -21.29 49.89 -12.32
CA PRO A 67 -21.00 48.47 -12.50
C PRO A 67 -22.28 47.69 -12.87
N ARG A 68 -22.19 46.85 -13.91
CA ARG A 68 -23.30 46.03 -14.41
C ARG A 68 -23.26 44.64 -13.78
N GLY A 69 -24.32 44.27 -13.07
CA GLY A 69 -24.44 42.99 -12.36
C GLY A 69 -25.52 43.08 -11.27
N PRO A 70 -25.57 42.15 -10.29
CA PRO A 70 -24.54 41.15 -9.99
C PRO A 70 -24.61 39.86 -10.84
N PHE A 71 -23.46 39.21 -10.99
CA PHE A 71 -23.25 37.92 -11.65
C PHE A 71 -22.43 36.99 -10.76
N ASN A 72 -22.40 35.71 -11.12
CA ASN A 72 -21.42 34.78 -10.59
C ASN A 72 -20.02 35.10 -11.17
N LYS A 73 -18.95 34.94 -10.37
CA LYS A 73 -17.57 35.24 -10.79
C LYS A 73 -17.19 34.60 -12.13
N ALA A 74 -17.49 33.31 -12.31
CA ALA A 74 -17.15 32.58 -13.53
C ALA A 74 -17.88 33.13 -14.77
N ALA A 75 -19.10 33.64 -14.60
CA ALA A 75 -19.84 34.29 -15.68
C ALA A 75 -19.27 35.67 -16.02
N ALA A 76 -18.85 36.45 -15.01
CA ALA A 76 -18.21 37.74 -15.20
C ALA A 76 -16.86 37.60 -15.93
N ASP A 77 -16.02 36.66 -15.48
CA ASP A 77 -14.74 36.33 -16.12
C ASP A 77 -14.94 35.86 -17.57
N ALA A 78 -15.93 35.00 -17.83
CA ALA A 78 -16.28 34.54 -19.17
C ALA A 78 -16.78 35.66 -20.10
N LEU A 79 -17.50 36.66 -19.56
CA LEU A 79 -17.94 37.83 -20.32
C LEU A 79 -16.77 38.73 -20.73
N ILE A 80 -15.78 38.95 -19.85
CA ILE A 80 -14.55 39.68 -20.19
C ILE A 80 -13.73 38.88 -21.23
N ALA A 81 -13.54 37.58 -21.00
CA ALA A 81 -12.83 36.69 -21.94
C ALA A 81 -13.51 36.58 -23.33
N SER A 82 -14.82 36.88 -23.43
CA SER A 82 -15.55 36.87 -24.70
C SER A 82 -15.16 37.99 -25.68
N GLY A 83 -14.38 38.99 -25.24
CA GLY A 83 -13.94 40.12 -26.07
C GLY A 83 -15.07 41.09 -26.48
N ARG A 84 -16.27 40.94 -25.92
CA ARG A 84 -17.42 41.83 -26.18
C ARG A 84 -17.40 43.13 -25.38
N LEU A 85 -16.47 43.25 -24.44
CA LEU A 85 -16.31 44.39 -23.55
C LEU A 85 -15.00 45.13 -23.85
N PRO A 86 -14.93 46.45 -23.62
CA PRO A 86 -13.67 47.21 -23.72
C PRO A 86 -12.56 46.62 -22.84
N PRO A 87 -11.27 46.79 -23.21
CA PRO A 87 -10.14 46.30 -22.41
C PRO A 87 -9.96 47.02 -21.07
N THR A 88 -10.72 48.08 -20.81
CA THR A 88 -10.84 48.76 -19.51
C THR A 88 -11.81 48.05 -18.56
N ALA A 89 -12.55 47.04 -19.02
CA ALA A 89 -13.54 46.36 -18.20
C ALA A 89 -12.87 45.53 -17.08
N SER A 90 -13.38 45.66 -15.86
CA SER A 90 -12.87 44.95 -14.69
C SER A 90 -14.03 44.38 -13.85
N VAL A 91 -13.75 43.28 -13.16
CA VAL A 91 -14.70 42.68 -12.21
C VAL A 91 -14.58 43.42 -10.88
N VAL A 92 -15.69 44.00 -10.42
CA VAL A 92 -15.82 44.69 -9.15
C VAL A 92 -16.76 43.88 -8.26
N GLU A 93 -16.33 43.58 -7.04
CA GLU A 93 -17.20 43.01 -6.02
C GLU A 93 -18.09 44.11 -5.46
N VAL A 94 -19.39 44.07 -5.78
CA VAL A 94 -20.36 45.12 -5.43
C VAL A 94 -21.15 44.77 -4.16
N ARG A 95 -21.24 43.48 -3.83
CA ARG A 95 -21.81 42.99 -2.58
C ARG A 95 -20.70 42.30 -1.80
N ALA A 96 -20.59 42.62 -0.51
CA ALA A 96 -19.70 41.91 0.40
C ALA A 96 -19.91 40.38 0.28
N PRO A 97 -18.90 39.55 0.63
CA PRO A 97 -19.15 38.15 0.92
C PRO A 97 -20.38 38.04 1.81
N PHE A 98 -21.24 37.05 1.53
CA PHE A 98 -22.15 36.62 2.58
C PHE A 98 -21.25 36.21 3.74
N GLU A 99 -21.38 36.93 4.85
CA GLU A 99 -20.82 36.49 6.11
C GLU A 99 -21.35 35.07 6.31
N GLU A 100 -20.46 34.08 6.24
CA GLU A 100 -20.74 32.81 6.91
C GLU A 100 -21.03 33.23 8.35
N GLU A 101 -22.24 32.95 8.85
CA GLU A 101 -22.71 33.47 10.13
C GLU A 101 -21.81 32.95 11.27
N GLU A 102 -20.68 33.62 11.51
CA GLU A 102 -20.06 33.69 12.82
C GLU A 102 -21.13 34.26 13.73
N ILE A 103 -21.59 33.40 14.65
CA ILE A 103 -22.68 33.69 15.56
C ILE A 103 -22.13 34.63 16.63
N VAL A 104 -21.94 35.91 16.28
CA VAL A 104 -21.42 36.93 17.20
C VAL A 104 -22.44 37.13 18.32
N ALA A 105 -22.09 36.62 19.50
CA ALA A 105 -22.92 36.73 20.68
C ALA A 105 -22.94 38.19 21.16
N VAL A 106 -24.07 38.88 20.96
CA VAL A 106 -24.31 40.16 21.64
C VAL A 106 -24.52 39.88 23.13
N ALA A 107 -23.59 40.38 23.95
CA ALA A 107 -23.66 40.25 25.40
C ALA A 107 -24.84 41.05 25.98
N PRO A 108 -25.57 40.51 26.97
CA PRO A 108 -26.52 41.30 27.74
C PRO A 108 -25.76 42.22 28.73
N LEU A 109 -26.14 43.49 28.77
CA LEU A 109 -25.74 44.41 29.85
C LEU A 109 -26.33 43.92 31.19
N ASN A 110 -25.51 43.98 32.24
CA ASN A 110 -25.95 43.69 33.60
C ASN A 110 -26.89 44.78 34.10
N ASP A 111 -27.98 44.38 34.76
CA ASP A 111 -28.63 45.19 35.80
C ASP A 111 -29.27 44.25 36.83
N ASP A 112 -28.63 44.11 38.00
CA ASP A 112 -29.17 43.35 39.13
C ASP A 112 -28.59 43.88 40.46
N ALA A 113 -28.89 45.15 40.79
CA ALA A 113 -28.78 45.67 42.15
C ALA A 113 -29.52 47.02 42.32
N ILE A 114 -30.66 47.01 43.01
CA ILE A 114 -31.02 47.89 44.14
C ILE A 114 -32.37 47.43 44.72
N LYS A 115 -32.51 47.49 46.05
CA LYS A 115 -33.74 47.20 46.79
C LYS A 115 -34.47 48.49 47.15
N GLU A 116 -35.70 48.31 47.65
CA GLU A 116 -36.46 49.18 48.57
C GLU A 116 -37.44 50.23 47.98
N GLU A 117 -38.49 50.43 48.79
CA GLU A 117 -39.54 51.47 48.85
C GLU A 117 -40.60 51.64 47.74
N GLU A 118 -41.79 51.08 48.06
CA GLU A 118 -43.09 51.74 48.24
C GLU A 118 -43.66 52.81 47.26
N ALA A 119 -44.98 52.65 47.01
CA ALA A 119 -45.99 53.68 46.73
C ALA A 119 -46.14 54.35 45.32
N ALA A 120 -47.18 53.84 44.63
CA ALA A 120 -48.28 54.63 44.03
C ALA A 120 -48.22 55.22 42.59
N GLN A 121 -49.39 55.07 41.93
CA GLN A 121 -49.97 55.86 40.82
C GLN A 121 -49.64 55.51 39.34
N THR A 122 -50.70 55.58 38.55
CA THR A 122 -50.94 55.30 37.10
C THR A 122 -51.02 56.61 36.27
N PRO A 123 -51.16 56.63 34.92
CA PRO A 123 -50.85 55.68 33.82
C PRO A 123 -50.06 56.36 32.64
N ASP A 124 -50.28 55.91 31.38
CA ASP A 124 -49.88 56.46 30.05
C ASP A 124 -48.43 56.16 29.54
N VAL A 125 -48.13 55.85 28.24
CA VAL A 125 -48.96 55.56 27.02
C VAL A 125 -48.14 54.90 25.84
N VAL A 126 -48.78 54.02 25.03
CA VAL A 126 -48.45 53.40 23.68
C VAL A 126 -47.20 52.50 23.38
N ALA A 127 -47.46 51.57 22.43
CA ALA A 127 -46.59 50.89 21.42
C ALA A 127 -45.73 49.66 21.86
N GLU A 128 -45.94 48.40 21.41
CA GLU A 128 -45.92 47.79 20.04
C GLU A 128 -44.48 47.37 19.63
N GLU A 129 -44.13 46.14 19.19
CA GLU A 129 -44.79 44.80 19.14
C GLU A 129 -43.71 43.67 19.04
N VAL A 130 -44.10 42.40 19.27
CA VAL A 130 -43.58 41.13 18.66
C VAL A 130 -42.04 40.93 18.56
N CYS A 131 -41.41 40.12 19.42
CA CYS A 131 -41.33 38.64 19.39
C CYS A 131 -40.63 38.00 18.16
N ALA A 132 -39.38 37.55 18.35
CA ALA A 132 -38.75 36.49 17.55
C ALA A 132 -39.29 35.09 17.93
N GLU A 133 -38.96 34.03 17.15
CA GLU A 133 -38.42 32.74 17.69
C GLU A 133 -38.06 31.67 16.61
N VAL A 134 -36.76 31.29 16.58
CA VAL A 134 -36.17 29.92 16.58
C VAL A 134 -36.45 28.91 15.43
N SER A 135 -35.37 28.45 14.76
CA SER A 135 -34.82 27.06 14.69
C SER A 135 -33.99 26.85 13.38
N ALA A 136 -32.70 26.51 13.33
CA ALA A 136 -31.74 25.72 14.14
C ALA A 136 -31.65 24.20 13.83
N GLU A 137 -30.41 23.69 13.76
CA GLU A 137 -29.94 22.28 13.60
C GLU A 137 -30.02 21.66 12.16
N LYS A 138 -29.01 20.92 11.63
CA LYS A 138 -27.67 20.52 12.13
C LYS A 138 -26.72 20.05 11.00
N VAL A 139 -25.42 20.01 11.31
CA VAL A 139 -24.28 19.58 10.47
C VAL A 139 -24.03 18.05 10.51
N VAL A 140 -23.46 17.48 9.43
CA VAL A 140 -22.60 16.28 9.46
C VAL A 140 -21.39 16.51 8.55
N GLU A 141 -20.21 16.19 9.06
CA GLU A 141 -18.90 16.54 8.46
C GLU A 141 -18.45 15.57 7.36
N LYS A 142 -17.66 16.09 6.41
CA LYS A 142 -17.04 15.32 5.33
C LYS A 142 -15.53 15.28 5.52
N ILE A 143 -15.01 14.10 5.85
CA ILE A 143 -13.58 13.84 5.94
C ILE A 143 -12.95 14.03 4.54
N VAL A 144 -11.83 14.76 4.48
CA VAL A 144 -11.04 14.97 3.26
C VAL A 144 -9.66 14.35 3.48
N GLU A 145 -9.34 13.34 2.66
CA GLU A 145 -8.00 12.78 2.58
C GLU A 145 -7.14 13.64 1.64
N VAL A 146 -5.95 14.01 2.08
CA VAL A 146 -4.89 14.63 1.24
C VAL A 146 -3.63 13.78 1.44
N PRO A 147 -2.94 13.36 0.36
CA PRO A 147 -1.99 12.25 0.43
C PRO A 147 -0.67 12.65 1.07
N ILE A 148 -0.15 11.79 1.95
CA ILE A 148 1.20 11.92 2.53
C ILE A 148 2.19 11.13 1.65
N GLU A 149 3.31 11.78 1.33
CA GLU A 149 4.38 11.22 0.50
C GLU A 149 5.05 10.03 1.17
N LYS A 150 5.23 8.95 0.40
CA LYS A 150 5.72 7.66 0.91
C LYS A 150 7.25 7.64 0.93
N ILE A 151 7.84 8.23 1.96
CA ILE A 151 9.29 8.14 2.23
C ILE A 151 9.64 6.66 2.49
N VAL A 152 10.59 6.13 1.72
CA VAL A 152 11.01 4.72 1.81
C VAL A 152 12.14 4.60 2.83
N GLU A 153 11.80 4.24 4.06
CA GLU A 153 12.79 3.83 5.07
C GLU A 153 13.39 2.48 4.69
N LYS A 154 14.62 2.52 4.17
CA LYS A 154 15.43 1.34 3.88
C LYS A 154 16.00 0.77 5.18
N ILE A 155 15.20 -0.01 5.88
CA ILE A 155 15.65 -0.79 7.05
C ILE A 155 16.71 -1.79 6.57
N VAL A 156 17.94 -1.63 7.07
CA VAL A 156 19.02 -2.60 6.90
C VAL A 156 19.02 -3.50 8.12
N GLU A 157 18.60 -4.76 7.93
CA GLU A 157 18.75 -5.79 8.95
C GLU A 157 20.23 -6.11 9.14
N VAL A 158 20.83 -5.59 10.21
CA VAL A 158 22.14 -6.05 10.69
C VAL A 158 21.91 -7.32 11.52
N PRO A 159 22.46 -8.48 11.14
CA PRO A 159 22.30 -9.70 11.93
C PRO A 159 23.06 -9.55 13.25
N VAL A 160 22.33 -9.51 14.36
CA VAL A 160 22.93 -9.54 15.71
C VAL A 160 23.28 -10.98 16.05
N GLU A 161 24.54 -11.35 15.83
CA GLU A 161 25.06 -12.64 16.28
C GLU A 161 25.03 -12.70 17.82
N LYS A 162 24.31 -13.70 18.33
CA LYS A 162 24.10 -13.91 19.76
C LYS A 162 25.32 -14.60 20.37
N ILE A 163 26.39 -13.84 20.60
CA ILE A 163 27.61 -14.33 21.25
C ILE A 163 27.28 -14.76 22.68
N VAL A 164 27.54 -16.02 23.00
CA VAL A 164 27.35 -16.58 24.34
C VAL A 164 28.61 -16.31 25.17
N GLU A 165 28.48 -15.47 26.20
CA GLU A 165 29.53 -15.27 27.20
C GLU A 165 29.77 -16.56 27.99
N LYS A 166 30.76 -17.35 27.57
CA LYS A 166 31.25 -18.50 28.32
C LYS A 166 32.34 -18.02 29.28
N THR A 167 31.94 -17.66 30.49
CA THR A 167 32.86 -17.38 31.59
C THR A 167 33.75 -18.62 31.84
N VAL A 168 35.07 -18.44 31.70
CA VAL A 168 36.08 -19.42 32.09
C VAL A 168 36.86 -18.80 33.23
N GLU A 169 36.64 -19.30 34.44
CA GLU A 169 37.42 -18.91 35.61
C GLU A 169 38.86 -19.40 35.47
N VAL A 170 39.82 -18.53 35.77
CA VAL A 170 41.24 -18.87 35.80
C VAL A 170 41.60 -19.28 37.25
N PRO A 171 41.83 -20.57 37.54
CA PRO A 171 42.35 -20.96 38.84
C PRO A 171 43.82 -20.53 38.94
N VAL A 172 44.11 -19.64 39.89
CA VAL A 172 45.48 -19.25 40.25
C VAL A 172 46.10 -20.37 41.06
N GLU A 173 46.88 -21.25 40.42
CA GLU A 173 47.69 -22.23 41.15
C GLU A 173 48.91 -21.57 41.81
N ARG A 174 49.04 -21.89 43.10
CA ARG A 174 49.89 -21.20 44.06
C ARG A 174 51.23 -21.89 44.18
N ILE A 175 52.31 -21.12 44.02
CA ILE A 175 53.69 -21.59 44.18
C ILE A 175 53.86 -22.21 45.58
N VAL A 176 54.41 -23.42 45.65
CA VAL A 176 54.86 -24.08 46.88
C VAL A 176 56.26 -24.65 46.66
N GLU A 177 57.24 -24.06 47.34
CA GLU A 177 58.61 -24.55 47.37
C GLU A 177 58.70 -25.85 48.20
N LYS A 178 59.49 -26.81 47.74
CA LYS A 178 59.86 -27.98 48.55
C LYS A 178 61.20 -28.56 48.10
N GLU A 179 62.24 -28.31 48.90
CA GLU A 179 63.56 -28.91 48.72
C GLU A 179 63.54 -30.42 49.01
N VAL A 180 64.26 -31.21 48.21
CA VAL A 180 64.62 -32.61 48.53
C VAL A 180 66.04 -32.90 48.04
N ARG A 181 66.94 -33.29 48.97
CA ARG A 181 68.26 -33.87 48.69
C ARG A 181 68.21 -35.38 48.96
N VAL A 182 68.84 -36.22 48.12
CA VAL A 182 69.21 -37.62 48.43
C VAL A 182 70.52 -37.99 47.70
N GLU A 183 71.30 -38.93 48.26
CA GLU A 183 72.68 -39.28 47.92
C GLU A 183 72.83 -40.71 47.28
N VAL A 184 73.89 -40.92 46.48
CA VAL A 184 74.87 -42.06 46.34
C VAL A 184 74.46 -43.45 46.94
N PRO A 185 74.61 -44.64 46.27
CA PRO A 185 75.92 -45.28 45.95
C PRO A 185 76.02 -46.32 44.78
N VAL A 186 77.12 -47.10 44.75
CA VAL A 186 77.71 -47.95 43.67
C VAL A 186 77.74 -49.45 44.04
N GLU A 187 77.62 -50.40 43.08
CA GLU A 187 78.11 -51.80 43.21
C GLU A 187 78.69 -52.42 41.89
N LYS A 188 79.41 -53.57 42.01
CA LYS A 188 80.20 -54.31 40.97
C LYS A 188 79.64 -55.72 40.70
N ILE A 189 80.16 -56.47 39.69
CA ILE A 189 80.73 -57.86 39.75
C ILE A 189 80.98 -58.45 38.30
N VAL A 190 81.53 -59.67 38.17
CA VAL A 190 82.50 -60.15 37.15
C VAL A 190 82.21 -61.61 36.63
N GLU A 191 82.61 -61.93 35.37
CA GLU A 191 82.90 -63.25 34.70
C GLU A 191 81.89 -64.44 34.64
N LYS A 192 81.83 -65.18 33.49
CA LYS A 192 82.41 -66.55 33.28
C LYS A 192 82.29 -67.08 31.81
N ILE A 193 82.63 -68.37 31.56
CA ILE A 193 83.23 -68.92 30.31
C ILE A 193 82.32 -69.90 29.51
N VAL A 194 82.68 -70.06 28.21
CA VAL A 194 82.17 -70.85 27.07
C VAL A 194 81.95 -72.36 27.28
N GLU A 195 80.96 -72.95 26.57
CA GLU A 195 81.03 -74.32 26.00
C GLU A 195 80.24 -74.43 24.66
N LYS A 196 80.48 -75.47 23.84
CA LYS A 196 80.19 -75.47 22.38
C LYS A 196 79.46 -76.75 21.91
N THR A 197 78.38 -76.62 21.14
CA THR A 197 77.74 -77.74 20.39
C THR A 197 77.58 -77.41 18.91
N VAL A 198 77.71 -78.43 18.05
CA VAL A 198 77.68 -78.31 16.58
C VAL A 198 76.27 -77.93 16.09
N ILE A 199 76.18 -77.06 15.08
CA ILE A 199 74.93 -76.48 14.58
C ILE A 199 74.76 -76.85 13.10
N ASP A 200 73.56 -77.30 12.70
CA ASP A 200 73.26 -77.68 11.31
C ASP A 200 73.39 -76.48 10.35
N GLU A 201 74.41 -76.50 9.49
CA GLU A 201 74.84 -75.35 8.68
C GLU A 201 73.74 -74.79 7.76
N ALA A 202 72.84 -75.63 7.24
CA ALA A 202 71.71 -75.19 6.42
C ALA A 202 70.74 -74.29 7.22
N ARG A 203 70.44 -74.65 8.46
CA ARG A 203 69.59 -73.86 9.36
C ARG A 203 70.32 -72.61 9.87
N VAL A 204 71.65 -72.66 9.99
CA VAL A 204 72.47 -71.47 10.25
C VAL A 204 72.33 -70.46 9.10
N ASN A 205 72.44 -70.90 7.85
CA ASN A 205 72.34 -70.01 6.68
C ASN A 205 70.93 -69.41 6.52
N GLU A 206 69.88 -70.18 6.77
CA GLU A 206 68.49 -69.68 6.77
C GLU A 206 68.26 -68.63 7.88
N LEU A 207 68.72 -68.92 9.10
CA LEU A 207 68.65 -67.96 10.22
C LEU A 207 69.55 -66.73 10.01
N GLN A 208 70.66 -66.84 9.30
CA GLN A 208 71.48 -65.70 8.89
C GLN A 208 70.75 -64.83 7.86
N GLY A 209 70.07 -65.44 6.87
CA GLY A 209 69.22 -64.72 5.92
C GLY A 209 68.12 -63.91 6.62
N LEU A 210 67.36 -64.56 7.51
CA LEU A 210 66.33 -63.90 8.31
C LEU A 210 66.90 -62.82 9.24
N LEU A 211 68.07 -63.04 9.85
CA LEU A 211 68.73 -62.04 10.69
C LEU A 211 69.17 -60.81 9.89
N ASP A 212 69.68 -61.00 8.67
CA ASP A 212 70.08 -59.89 7.80
C ASP A 212 68.87 -59.17 7.19
N GLU A 213 67.74 -59.85 7.00
CA GLU A 213 66.44 -59.24 6.64
C GLU A 213 65.87 -58.41 7.80
N GLU A 214 65.82 -58.94 9.02
CA GLU A 214 65.42 -58.19 10.22
C GLU A 214 66.35 -56.98 10.46
N ARG A 215 67.67 -57.12 10.25
CA ARG A 215 68.60 -55.99 10.29
C ARG A 215 68.23 -54.93 9.26
N ARG A 216 67.97 -55.30 8.00
CA ARG A 216 67.51 -54.35 6.97
C ARG A 216 66.21 -53.65 7.39
N HIS A 217 65.23 -54.39 7.91
CA HIS A 217 63.98 -53.82 8.42
C HIS A 217 64.20 -52.85 9.58
N THR A 218 65.05 -53.18 10.56
CA THR A 218 65.38 -52.25 11.65
C THR A 218 66.10 -50.99 11.13
N THR A 219 67.01 -51.10 10.17
CA THR A 219 67.66 -49.92 9.57
C THR A 219 66.72 -49.07 8.74
N ASP A 220 65.76 -49.66 8.03
CA ASP A 220 64.72 -48.94 7.27
C ASP A 220 63.76 -48.21 8.21
N LEU A 221 63.33 -48.87 9.29
CA LEU A 221 62.53 -48.24 10.34
C LEU A 221 63.28 -47.10 11.05
N GLN A 222 64.58 -47.27 11.31
CA GLN A 222 65.43 -46.23 11.90
C GLN A 222 65.53 -45.01 10.95
N HIS A 223 65.81 -45.24 9.66
CA HIS A 223 65.87 -44.17 8.66
C HIS A 223 64.55 -43.42 8.54
N ARG A 224 63.43 -44.14 8.46
CA ARG A 224 62.09 -43.54 8.41
C ARG A 224 61.75 -42.77 9.68
N LEU A 225 62.19 -43.24 10.85
CA LEU A 225 62.06 -42.48 12.10
C LEU A 225 62.85 -41.19 12.02
N ASP A 226 64.13 -41.24 11.63
CA ASP A 226 64.99 -40.06 11.51
C ASP A 226 64.47 -39.05 10.48
N GLU A 227 63.92 -39.50 9.34
CA GLU A 227 63.21 -38.67 8.35
C GLU A 227 61.96 -38.00 8.95
N THR A 228 61.14 -38.74 9.70
CA THR A 228 59.95 -38.16 10.36
C THR A 228 60.32 -37.18 11.47
N MET A 229 61.41 -37.42 12.21
CA MET A 229 61.92 -36.49 13.21
C MET A 229 62.49 -35.22 12.55
N ALA A 230 63.23 -35.34 11.45
CA ALA A 230 63.80 -34.21 10.73
C ALA A 230 62.70 -33.32 10.10
N THR A 231 61.68 -33.93 9.48
CA THR A 231 60.53 -33.20 8.94
C THR A 231 59.68 -32.55 10.03
N ALA A 232 59.47 -33.21 11.17
CA ALA A 232 58.81 -32.62 12.34
C ALA A 232 59.63 -31.47 12.96
N ALA A 233 60.96 -31.58 12.99
CA ALA A 233 61.84 -30.52 13.48
C ALA A 233 61.84 -29.29 12.55
N ALA A 234 61.84 -29.49 11.23
CA ALA A 234 61.70 -28.43 10.25
C ALA A 234 60.34 -27.71 10.39
N ALA A 235 59.24 -28.46 10.42
CA ALA A 235 57.90 -27.89 10.62
C ALA A 235 57.77 -27.13 11.95
N ARG A 236 58.45 -27.58 13.01
CA ARG A 236 58.52 -26.87 14.30
C ARG A 236 59.34 -25.58 14.20
N ALA A 237 60.43 -25.55 13.44
CA ALA A 237 61.22 -24.34 13.21
C ALA A 237 60.42 -23.30 12.42
N ASP A 238 59.73 -23.71 11.35
CA ASP A 238 58.85 -22.85 10.57
C ASP A 238 57.71 -22.27 11.44
N LEU A 239 57.11 -23.09 12.31
CA LEU A 239 56.07 -22.64 13.23
C LEU A 239 56.61 -21.65 14.28
N MET A 240 57.81 -21.85 14.82
CA MET A 240 58.43 -20.88 15.74
C MET A 240 58.70 -19.54 15.04
N SER A 241 59.22 -19.55 13.80
CA SER A 241 59.42 -18.33 13.03
C SER A 241 58.10 -17.60 12.72
N GLN A 242 57.01 -18.33 12.46
CA GLN A 242 55.67 -17.75 12.29
C GLN A 242 55.14 -17.13 13.59
N ILE A 243 55.38 -17.77 14.74
CA ILE A 243 55.00 -17.23 16.06
C ILE A 243 55.77 -15.93 16.33
N GLU A 244 57.09 -15.90 16.15
CA GLU A 244 57.92 -14.69 16.32
C GLU A 244 57.48 -13.55 15.40
N ALA A 245 57.13 -13.85 14.14
CA ALA A 245 56.61 -12.87 13.19
C ALA A 245 55.20 -12.36 13.56
N LEU A 246 54.38 -13.16 14.24
CA LEU A 246 53.07 -12.74 14.75
C LEU A 246 53.20 -11.92 16.04
N THR A 247 54.07 -12.30 16.98
CA THR A 247 54.30 -11.52 18.21
C THR A 247 54.83 -10.12 17.88
N ALA A 248 55.79 -10.00 16.96
CA ALA A 248 56.30 -8.70 16.51
C ALA A 248 55.21 -7.80 15.88
N LYS A 249 54.26 -8.40 15.13
CA LYS A 249 53.10 -7.66 14.59
C LYS A 249 52.12 -7.22 15.69
N CYS A 250 51.87 -8.08 16.67
CA CYS A 250 51.03 -7.75 17.83
C CYS A 250 51.66 -6.60 18.65
N GLU A 251 52.97 -6.60 18.86
CA GLU A 251 53.70 -5.53 19.53
C GLU A 251 53.63 -4.20 18.76
N SER A 252 53.82 -4.21 17.44
CA SER A 252 53.65 -3.00 16.60
C SER A 252 52.22 -2.45 16.71
N CYS A 253 51.21 -3.31 16.57
CA CYS A 253 49.82 -2.92 16.66
C CYS A 253 49.43 -2.38 18.05
N ALA A 254 49.98 -2.96 19.13
CA ALA A 254 49.79 -2.45 20.49
C ALA A 254 50.41 -1.07 20.69
N ASN A 255 51.59 -0.80 20.10
CA ASN A 255 52.22 0.52 20.13
C ASN A 255 51.42 1.56 19.34
N GLU A 256 50.97 1.22 18.13
CA GLU A 256 50.10 2.09 17.31
C GLU A 256 48.78 2.42 18.03
N LEU A 257 48.16 1.44 18.69
CA LEU A 257 46.95 1.63 19.49
C LEU A 257 47.20 2.55 20.71
N ASN A 258 48.34 2.38 21.39
CA ASN A 258 48.73 3.27 22.50
C ASN A 258 48.96 4.71 22.02
N GLU A 259 49.61 4.91 20.88
CA GLU A 259 49.74 6.24 20.27
C GLU A 259 48.38 6.84 19.88
N ALA A 260 47.49 6.05 19.27
CA ALA A 260 46.14 6.50 18.92
C ALA A 260 45.33 6.92 20.16
N ASN A 261 45.39 6.14 21.23
CA ASN A 261 44.76 6.45 22.52
C ASN A 261 45.32 7.74 23.12
N GLN A 262 46.64 7.95 23.09
CA GLN A 262 47.26 9.21 23.55
C GLN A 262 46.85 10.42 22.69
N ARG A 263 46.69 10.25 21.36
CA ARG A 263 46.19 11.32 20.48
C ARG A 263 44.72 11.64 20.78
N SER A 264 43.88 10.63 20.99
CA SER A 264 42.47 10.78 21.36
C SER A 264 42.30 11.48 22.72
N ALA A 265 43.10 11.11 23.74
CA ALA A 265 43.10 11.77 25.05
C ALA A 265 43.44 13.26 24.94
N LYS A 266 44.49 13.63 24.18
CA LYS A 266 44.85 15.03 23.93
C LYS A 266 43.76 15.80 23.18
N GLN A 267 43.06 15.16 22.25
CA GLN A 267 41.91 15.77 21.56
C GLN A 267 40.73 15.98 22.51
N ALA A 268 40.45 15.03 23.41
CA ALA A 268 39.41 15.18 24.43
C ALA A 268 39.72 16.35 25.40
N GLU A 269 40.97 16.47 25.86
CA GLU A 269 41.44 17.59 26.67
C GLU A 269 41.27 18.93 25.95
N GLN A 270 41.62 19.01 24.65
CA GLN A 270 41.42 20.20 23.82
C GLN A 270 39.94 20.55 23.65
N ILE A 271 39.06 19.56 23.44
CA ILE A 271 37.61 19.76 23.35
C ILE A 271 37.07 20.34 24.66
N VAL A 272 37.49 19.81 25.81
CA VAL A 272 37.06 20.34 27.12
C VAL A 272 37.58 21.76 27.33
N ALA A 273 38.86 22.04 27.03
CA ALA A 273 39.43 23.38 27.15
C ALA A 273 38.69 24.42 26.29
N LEU A 274 38.47 24.13 25.01
CA LEU A 274 37.72 25.00 24.09
C LEU A 274 36.24 25.14 24.51
N SER A 275 35.64 24.09 25.06
CA SER A 275 34.26 24.14 25.60
C SER A 275 34.16 25.03 26.84
N ASP A 276 35.18 25.02 27.71
CA ASP A 276 35.24 25.90 28.88
C ASP A 276 35.64 27.34 28.52
N GLU A 277 36.40 27.54 27.44
CA GLU A 277 36.60 28.88 26.84
C GLU A 277 35.32 29.43 26.22
N LEU A 278 34.49 28.60 25.57
CA LEU A 278 33.14 28.96 25.13
C LEU A 278 32.18 29.25 26.30
N LYS A 279 32.30 28.57 27.44
CA LYS A 279 31.54 28.95 28.66
C LYS A 279 32.06 30.26 29.27
N ARG A 280 33.34 30.60 29.04
CA ARG A 280 33.96 31.89 29.40
C ARG A 280 33.83 32.95 28.30
N LEU A 281 32.79 32.87 27.47
CA LEU A 281 32.38 34.00 26.63
C LEU A 281 32.27 35.28 27.49
N PRO A 282 32.58 36.46 26.93
CA PRO A 282 32.56 37.72 27.68
C PRO A 282 31.18 37.97 28.30
N ALA A 283 31.12 38.67 29.44
CA ALA A 283 29.91 38.84 30.25
C ALA A 283 28.64 39.22 29.44
N ALA A 284 28.79 40.06 28.42
CA ALA A 284 27.73 40.43 27.48
C ALA A 284 27.01 39.23 26.80
N ALA A 285 27.68 38.11 26.58
CA ALA A 285 27.08 36.90 26.01
C ALA A 285 26.27 36.10 27.04
N SER A 286 26.67 36.11 28.33
CA SER A 286 25.83 35.58 29.42
C SER A 286 24.57 36.42 29.53
N GLU A 287 24.70 37.75 29.55
CA GLU A 287 23.56 38.68 29.59
C GLU A 287 22.60 38.47 28.40
N ILE A 288 23.11 38.18 27.19
CA ILE A 288 22.29 37.81 26.04
C ILE A 288 21.57 36.46 26.25
N ALA A 289 22.24 35.45 26.81
CA ALA A 289 21.62 34.16 27.10
C ALA A 289 20.54 34.27 28.21
N ASP A 290 20.82 35.04 29.26
CA ASP A 290 19.91 35.29 30.38
C ASP A 290 18.68 36.10 29.95
N THR A 291 18.86 37.12 29.09
CA THR A 291 17.74 37.85 28.49
C THR A 291 16.93 37.00 27.51
N GLN A 292 17.55 36.15 26.71
CA GLN A 292 16.84 35.19 25.86
C GLN A 292 16.06 34.15 26.68
N ALA A 293 16.61 33.66 27.79
CA ALA A 293 15.91 32.75 28.69
C ALA A 293 14.71 33.43 29.39
N ALA A 294 14.84 34.70 29.77
CA ALA A 294 13.74 35.49 30.31
C ALA A 294 12.62 35.72 29.28
N VAL A 295 12.97 36.06 28.04
CA VAL A 295 12.00 36.21 26.93
C VAL A 295 11.31 34.89 26.62
N PHE A 296 12.06 33.78 26.54
CA PHE A 296 11.50 32.45 26.34
C PHE A 296 10.50 32.09 27.43
N LYS A 297 10.82 32.38 28.70
CA LYS A 297 9.91 32.14 29.82
C LYS A 297 8.63 32.99 29.71
N ILE A 298 8.75 34.28 29.39
CA ILE A 298 7.57 35.15 29.21
C ILE A 298 6.67 34.61 28.09
N MET A 299 7.25 34.22 26.95
CA MET A 299 6.50 33.59 25.85
C MET A 299 5.86 32.27 26.27
N GLN A 300 6.52 31.46 27.10
CA GLN A 300 5.96 30.21 27.61
C GLN A 300 4.80 30.45 28.60
N ASP A 301 4.93 31.46 29.47
CA ASP A 301 3.88 31.87 30.40
C ASP A 301 2.67 32.43 29.61
N GLU A 302 2.89 33.25 28.57
CA GLU A 302 1.85 33.74 27.65
C GLU A 302 1.13 32.60 26.90
N LEU A 303 1.88 31.63 26.35
CA LEU A 303 1.31 30.45 25.70
C LEU A 303 0.42 29.65 26.67
N SER A 304 0.87 29.46 27.91
CA SER A 304 0.06 28.76 28.92
C SER A 304 -1.22 29.53 29.28
N GLY A 305 -1.17 30.87 29.32
CA GLY A 305 -2.34 31.73 29.51
C GLY A 305 -3.32 31.67 28.34
N LEU A 306 -2.82 31.60 27.10
CA LEU A 306 -3.65 31.39 25.90
C LEU A 306 -4.33 30.02 25.92
N ASP A 307 -3.61 28.95 26.28
CA ASP A 307 -4.17 27.60 26.43
C ASP A 307 -5.26 27.56 27.50
N GLU A 308 -5.06 28.25 28.64
CA GLU A 308 -6.09 28.38 29.67
C GLU A 308 -7.35 29.11 29.18
N MET A 309 -7.21 30.22 28.44
CA MET A 309 -8.35 30.96 27.89
C MET A 309 -9.09 30.13 26.85
N LEU A 310 -8.37 29.50 25.92
CA LEU A 310 -8.93 28.63 24.90
C LEU A 310 -9.68 27.43 25.51
N ASN A 311 -9.23 26.90 26.63
CA ASN A 311 -9.94 25.82 27.33
C ASN A 311 -11.21 26.33 28.06
N LYS A 312 -11.19 27.52 28.64
CA LYS A 312 -12.38 28.17 29.22
C LYS A 312 -13.45 28.43 28.14
N GLU A 313 -13.06 28.92 26.96
CA GLU A 313 -13.97 29.11 25.82
C GLU A 313 -14.60 27.79 25.33
N LYS A 314 -13.82 26.70 25.28
CA LYS A 314 -14.34 25.35 24.97
C LYS A 314 -15.36 24.88 26.01
N ASP A 315 -15.07 25.06 27.30
CA ASP A 315 -15.98 24.68 28.39
C ASP A 315 -17.29 25.49 28.31
N GLU A 316 -17.21 26.80 28.09
CA GLU A 316 -18.38 27.68 27.88
C GLU A 316 -19.20 27.27 26.65
N PHE A 317 -18.56 26.93 25.53
CA PHE A 317 -19.22 26.41 24.33
C PHE A 317 -19.90 25.06 24.59
N GLU A 318 -19.25 24.16 25.34
CA GLU A 318 -19.87 22.91 25.77
C GLU A 318 -21.10 23.13 26.66
N GLU A 319 -21.04 24.07 27.61
CA GLU A 319 -22.20 24.42 28.43
C GLU A 319 -23.32 25.03 27.60
N PHE A 320 -23.01 25.93 26.66
CA PHE A 320 -23.99 26.49 25.73
C PHE A 320 -24.64 25.37 24.90
N ARG A 321 -23.85 24.43 24.38
CA ARG A 321 -24.33 23.25 23.64
C ARG A 321 -25.24 22.37 24.52
N LYS A 322 -24.89 22.14 25.79
CA LYS A 322 -25.73 21.41 26.77
C LYS A 322 -27.05 22.15 27.03
N ARG A 323 -27.02 23.47 27.25
CA ARG A 323 -28.21 24.33 27.43
C ARG A 323 -29.12 24.32 26.19
N HIS A 324 -28.53 24.41 25.00
CA HIS A 324 -29.25 24.35 23.72
C HIS A 324 -29.93 22.99 23.52
N GLN A 325 -29.22 21.88 23.75
CA GLN A 325 -29.78 20.52 23.67
C GLN A 325 -30.95 20.34 24.65
N ALA A 326 -30.78 20.72 25.92
CA ALA A 326 -31.84 20.65 26.92
C ALA A 326 -33.03 21.57 26.61
N ARG A 327 -32.85 22.65 25.82
CA ARG A 327 -33.95 23.45 25.27
C ARG A 327 -34.64 22.74 24.11
N SER A 328 -33.88 22.23 23.14
CA SER A 328 -34.38 21.47 21.98
C SER A 328 -35.20 20.25 22.43
N GLU A 329 -34.71 19.47 23.40
CA GLU A 329 -35.42 18.33 23.98
C GLU A 329 -36.73 18.70 24.67
N ARG A 330 -36.76 19.79 25.45
CA ARG A 330 -37.99 20.31 26.09
C ARG A 330 -39.02 20.73 25.05
N LEU A 331 -38.60 21.44 24.00
CA LEU A 331 -39.46 21.84 22.89
C LEU A 331 -39.97 20.62 22.10
N ALA A 332 -39.12 19.63 21.83
CA ALA A 332 -39.48 18.39 21.14
C ALA A 332 -40.43 17.51 21.99
N LEU A 333 -40.29 17.51 23.32
CA LEU A 333 -41.23 16.85 24.22
C LEU A 333 -42.58 17.56 24.23
N ARG A 334 -42.60 18.90 24.34
CA ARG A 334 -43.84 19.69 24.27
C ARG A 334 -44.55 19.54 22.93
N ARG A 335 -43.81 19.52 21.82
CA ARG A 335 -44.35 19.24 20.47
C ARG A 335 -45.01 17.86 20.40
N ARG A 336 -44.36 16.82 20.93
CA ARG A 336 -44.94 15.46 21.01
C ARG A 336 -46.20 15.41 21.87
N GLU A 337 -46.21 16.11 23.00
CA GLU A 337 -47.39 16.20 23.86
C GLU A 337 -48.57 16.88 23.15
N LEU A 338 -48.33 18.00 22.46
CA LEU A 338 -49.36 18.70 21.69
C LEU A 338 -49.88 17.85 20.52
N LEU A 339 -48.99 17.20 19.76
CA LEU A 339 -49.38 16.26 18.71
C LEU A 339 -50.17 15.06 19.25
N SER A 340 -49.83 14.55 20.44
CA SER A 340 -50.57 13.47 21.09
C SER A 340 -51.97 13.88 21.57
N ARG A 341 -52.20 15.18 21.83
CA ARG A 341 -53.52 15.72 22.23
C ARG A 341 -54.36 16.12 21.01
N CYS A 342 -53.74 16.62 19.95
CA CYS A 342 -54.42 17.14 18.76
C CYS A 342 -54.53 16.14 17.60
N GLY A 343 -53.73 15.08 17.58
CA GLY A 343 -53.60 14.20 16.41
C GLY A 343 -52.86 14.85 15.24
N GLY A 344 -52.80 14.16 14.10
CA GLY A 344 -52.17 14.65 12.86
C GLY A 344 -53.13 15.45 11.96
N SER A 345 -54.42 15.50 12.27
CA SER A 345 -55.45 16.21 11.51
C SER A 345 -56.59 16.70 12.41
N VAL A 346 -57.29 17.75 11.99
CA VAL A 346 -58.53 18.23 12.64
C VAL A 346 -59.58 17.11 12.71
N GLU A 347 -59.60 16.19 11.75
CA GLU A 347 -60.44 14.99 11.81
C GLU A 347 -60.04 14.02 12.94
N GLU A 348 -58.76 13.93 13.27
CA GLU A 348 -58.27 13.07 14.35
C GLU A 348 -58.49 13.73 15.71
N MET A 349 -58.30 15.05 15.80
CA MET A 349 -58.69 15.86 16.97
C MET A 349 -60.17 15.67 17.28
N THR A 350 -61.04 15.78 16.26
CA THR A 350 -62.49 15.63 16.42
C THR A 350 -62.90 14.19 16.70
N ARG A 351 -62.32 13.18 16.04
CA ARG A 351 -62.53 11.76 16.41
C ARG A 351 -62.15 11.51 17.88
N THR A 352 -61.01 12.06 18.34
CA THR A 352 -60.53 11.89 19.72
C THR A 352 -61.43 12.60 20.73
N ALA A 353 -61.90 13.81 20.43
CA ALA A 353 -62.87 14.53 21.26
C ALA A 353 -64.26 13.84 21.28
N LEU A 354 -64.66 13.16 20.20
CA LEU A 354 -65.91 12.41 20.11
C LEU A 354 -65.83 11.03 20.78
N LEU A 355 -64.64 10.42 20.93
CA LEU A 355 -64.46 9.19 21.73
C LEU A 355 -64.82 9.40 23.21
N GLY A 356 -64.72 10.64 23.73
CA GLY A 356 -65.14 10.99 25.08
C GLY A 356 -66.65 11.19 25.26
N ARG A 357 -67.47 11.04 24.21
CA ARG A 357 -68.93 11.13 24.29
C ARG A 357 -69.58 9.74 24.26
N PRO A 358 -70.65 9.50 25.04
CA PRO A 358 -71.45 8.29 24.90
C PRO A 358 -72.27 8.38 23.60
N GLU A 359 -71.72 7.88 22.49
CA GLU A 359 -72.38 7.81 21.19
C GLU A 359 -73.18 6.51 21.00
N ASP A 360 -74.11 6.52 20.04
CA ASP A 360 -74.99 5.39 19.72
C ASP A 360 -74.22 4.07 19.50
N PRO A 361 -74.73 2.92 20.00
CA PRO A 361 -74.08 1.62 19.86
C PRO A 361 -73.75 1.21 18.41
N ARG A 362 -74.46 1.76 17.42
CA ARG A 362 -74.20 1.54 15.99
C ARG A 362 -72.87 2.16 15.54
N THR A 363 -72.56 3.37 16.00
CA THR A 363 -71.33 4.09 15.64
C THR A 363 -70.11 3.40 16.24
N ILE A 364 -70.22 2.91 17.48
CA ILE A 364 -69.17 2.13 18.15
C ILE A 364 -68.87 0.83 17.38
N ARG A 365 -69.90 0.09 16.94
CA ARG A 365 -69.73 -1.12 16.12
C ARG A 365 -69.01 -0.86 14.80
N VAL A 366 -69.45 0.16 14.05
CA VAL A 366 -68.83 0.51 12.76
C VAL A 366 -67.38 0.98 12.93
N ARG A 367 -67.04 1.69 14.02
CA ARG A 367 -65.64 2.04 14.34
C ARG A 367 -64.81 0.79 14.63
N ALA A 368 -65.30 -0.13 15.47
CA ALA A 368 -64.60 -1.37 15.80
C ALA A 368 -64.40 -2.28 14.57
N GLU A 369 -65.41 -2.41 13.70
CA GLU A 369 -65.30 -3.14 12.43
C GLU A 369 -64.26 -2.52 11.49
N LEU A 370 -64.21 -1.18 11.41
CA LEU A 370 -63.24 -0.44 10.60
C LEU A 370 -61.81 -0.55 11.15
N GLU A 371 -61.64 -0.53 12.48
CA GLU A 371 -60.35 -0.74 13.15
C GLU A 371 -59.84 -2.17 12.94
N GLU A 372 -60.70 -3.18 13.05
CA GLU A 372 -60.34 -4.58 12.78
C GLU A 372 -59.98 -4.81 11.31
N LEU A 373 -60.73 -4.22 10.37
CA LEU A 373 -60.40 -4.26 8.94
C LEU A 373 -59.05 -3.58 8.64
N ARG A 374 -58.75 -2.43 9.28
CA ARG A 374 -57.43 -1.79 9.19
C ARG A 374 -56.32 -2.69 9.74
N ARG A 375 -56.53 -3.29 10.92
CA ARG A 375 -55.57 -4.21 11.55
C ARG A 375 -55.27 -5.43 10.67
N ILE A 376 -56.30 -6.01 10.05
CA ILE A 376 -56.18 -7.12 9.09
C ILE A 376 -55.41 -6.66 7.85
N HIS A 377 -55.75 -5.50 7.28
CA HIS A 377 -55.07 -4.95 6.11
C HIS A 377 -53.58 -4.68 6.38
N GLU A 378 -53.24 -4.00 7.48
CA GLU A 378 -51.85 -3.76 7.83
C GLU A 378 -51.07 -5.06 8.07
N LYS A 379 -51.69 -6.07 8.71
CA LYS A 379 -51.06 -7.38 8.89
C LYS A 379 -50.76 -8.02 7.53
N ALA A 380 -51.72 -8.02 6.60
CA ALA A 380 -51.52 -8.52 5.25
C ALA A 380 -50.42 -7.74 4.49
N MET A 381 -50.35 -6.41 4.64
CA MET A 381 -49.29 -5.58 4.04
C MET A 381 -47.91 -5.90 4.63
N ARG A 382 -47.80 -6.13 5.94
CA ARG A 382 -46.55 -6.58 6.58
C ARG A 382 -46.12 -7.96 6.06
N GLU A 383 -47.04 -8.92 6.00
CA GLU A 383 -46.78 -10.26 5.46
C GLU A 383 -46.37 -10.24 3.98
N ASN A 384 -47.02 -9.38 3.17
CA ASN A 384 -46.67 -9.20 1.76
C ASN A 384 -45.29 -8.56 1.60
N SER A 385 -44.94 -7.53 2.39
CA SER A 385 -43.60 -6.93 2.34
C SER A 385 -42.50 -7.90 2.79
N ILE A 386 -42.79 -8.83 3.71
CA ILE A 386 -41.85 -9.89 4.09
C ILE A 386 -41.65 -10.89 2.93
N LYS A 387 -42.74 -11.34 2.29
CA LYS A 387 -42.68 -12.23 1.11
C LYS A 387 -41.98 -11.58 -0.08
N GLU A 388 -42.21 -10.28 -0.30
CA GLU A 388 -41.54 -9.50 -1.34
C GLU A 388 -40.03 -9.46 -1.10
N ARG A 389 -39.59 -9.22 0.15
CA ARG A 389 -38.17 -9.25 0.52
C ARG A 389 -37.54 -10.63 0.34
N SER A 390 -38.23 -11.72 0.72
CA SER A 390 -37.68 -13.07 0.52
C SER A 390 -37.57 -13.42 -0.96
N LEU A 391 -38.58 -13.12 -1.78
CA LEU A 391 -38.56 -13.34 -3.23
C LEU A 391 -37.51 -12.46 -3.93
N MET A 392 -37.29 -11.22 -3.48
CA MET A 392 -36.20 -10.37 -3.98
C MET A 392 -34.82 -10.95 -3.67
N GLU A 393 -34.63 -11.54 -2.49
CA GLU A 393 -33.37 -12.16 -2.10
C GLU A 393 -33.12 -13.49 -2.85
N GLU A 394 -34.15 -14.33 -3.01
CA GLU A 394 -34.09 -15.52 -3.88
C GLU A 394 -33.74 -15.14 -5.33
N LEU A 395 -34.37 -14.09 -5.87
CA LEU A 395 -34.05 -13.56 -7.20
C LEU A 395 -32.62 -13.01 -7.29
N ARG A 396 -32.10 -12.40 -6.21
CA ARG A 396 -30.71 -11.91 -6.14
C ARG A 396 -29.71 -13.08 -6.17
N ILE A 397 -29.98 -14.14 -5.40
CA ILE A 397 -29.16 -15.35 -5.36
C ILE A 397 -29.15 -16.03 -6.73
N HIS A 398 -30.32 -16.27 -7.34
CA HIS A 398 -30.40 -16.89 -8.66
C HIS A 398 -29.77 -16.04 -9.77
N LYS A 399 -29.84 -14.69 -9.70
CA LYS A 399 -29.09 -13.82 -10.62
C LYS A 399 -27.57 -14.00 -10.46
N ALA A 400 -27.07 -14.12 -9.24
CA ALA A 400 -25.64 -14.36 -8.97
C ALA A 400 -25.19 -15.78 -9.36
N GLU A 401 -26.07 -16.77 -9.30
CA GLU A 401 -25.82 -18.12 -9.85
C GLU A 401 -25.78 -18.10 -11.38
N CYS A 402 -26.73 -17.44 -12.03
CA CYS A 402 -26.73 -17.24 -13.48
C CYS A 402 -25.46 -16.52 -13.97
N ALA A 403 -24.97 -15.51 -13.25
CA ALA A 403 -23.72 -14.83 -13.58
C ALA A 403 -22.50 -15.77 -13.49
N ARG A 404 -22.34 -16.51 -12.38
CA ARG A 404 -21.27 -17.51 -12.20
C ARG A 404 -21.32 -18.62 -13.26
N ASN A 405 -22.52 -19.08 -13.60
CA ASN A 405 -22.72 -20.08 -14.66
C ASN A 405 -22.36 -19.52 -16.06
N GLN A 406 -22.62 -18.23 -16.33
CA GLN A 406 -22.20 -17.58 -17.57
C GLN A 406 -20.67 -17.45 -17.67
N GLU A 407 -20.00 -17.12 -16.56
CA GLU A 407 -18.52 -17.09 -16.48
C GLU A 407 -17.95 -18.50 -16.76
N SER A 408 -18.43 -19.52 -16.05
CA SER A 408 -18.02 -20.91 -16.30
C SER A 408 -18.27 -21.36 -17.75
N MET A 409 -19.35 -20.87 -18.40
CA MET A 409 -19.61 -21.15 -19.82
C MET A 409 -18.59 -20.47 -20.74
N ARG A 410 -18.15 -19.24 -20.42
CA ARG A 410 -17.07 -18.54 -21.16
C ARG A 410 -15.77 -19.33 -21.05
N ASP A 411 -15.40 -19.77 -19.85
CA ASP A 411 -14.18 -20.56 -19.60
C ASP A 411 -14.22 -21.88 -20.40
N ILE A 412 -15.36 -22.58 -20.39
CA ILE A 412 -15.57 -23.79 -21.21
C ILE A 412 -15.44 -23.48 -22.71
N THR A 413 -15.92 -22.33 -23.19
CA THR A 413 -15.73 -21.96 -24.61
C THR A 413 -14.29 -21.62 -24.96
N GLN A 414 -13.53 -20.99 -24.06
CA GLN A 414 -12.10 -20.72 -24.24
C GLN A 414 -11.29 -22.02 -24.28
N LEU A 415 -11.46 -22.89 -23.29
CA LEU A 415 -10.80 -24.21 -23.24
C LEU A 415 -11.14 -25.09 -24.45
N ARG A 416 -12.36 -24.98 -25.00
CA ARG A 416 -12.74 -25.66 -26.25
C ARG A 416 -11.99 -25.10 -27.47
N ALA A 417 -11.82 -23.78 -27.55
CA ALA A 417 -11.08 -23.15 -28.63
C ALA A 417 -9.57 -23.49 -28.56
N GLU A 418 -8.98 -23.46 -27.37
CA GLU A 418 -7.59 -23.90 -27.14
C GLU A 418 -7.40 -25.39 -27.50
N ALA A 419 -8.31 -26.26 -27.07
CA ALA A 419 -8.28 -27.68 -27.44
C ALA A 419 -8.44 -27.92 -28.95
N GLN A 420 -9.18 -27.06 -29.66
CA GLN A 420 -9.25 -27.09 -31.14
C GLN A 420 -7.93 -26.64 -31.77
N GLN A 421 -7.34 -25.53 -31.31
CA GLN A 421 -6.05 -25.05 -31.79
C GLN A 421 -4.93 -26.09 -31.57
N LEU A 422 -4.86 -26.72 -30.40
CA LEU A 422 -3.90 -27.79 -30.12
C LEU A 422 -4.09 -29.01 -31.03
N ARG A 423 -5.34 -29.39 -31.35
CA ARG A 423 -5.63 -30.45 -32.33
C ARG A 423 -5.19 -30.08 -33.74
N GLU A 424 -5.38 -28.83 -34.16
CA GLU A 424 -4.90 -28.37 -35.46
C GLU A 424 -3.36 -28.35 -35.54
N LEU A 425 -2.68 -27.89 -34.49
CA LEU A 425 -1.22 -27.91 -34.42
C LEU A 425 -0.67 -29.34 -34.44
N LEU A 426 -1.31 -30.26 -33.69
CA LEU A 426 -0.96 -31.68 -33.70
C LEU A 426 -1.17 -32.29 -35.09
N HIS A 427 -2.30 -32.04 -35.76
CA HIS A 427 -2.55 -32.53 -37.11
C HIS A 427 -1.54 -31.99 -38.13
N ARG A 428 -1.10 -30.72 -37.99
CA ARG A 428 -0.03 -30.14 -38.83
C ARG A 428 1.30 -30.87 -38.58
N ALA A 429 1.72 -31.01 -37.33
CA ALA A 429 2.95 -31.72 -36.98
C ALA A 429 2.94 -33.20 -37.41
N GLU A 430 1.80 -33.89 -37.31
CA GLU A 430 1.64 -35.26 -37.83
C GLU A 430 1.79 -35.32 -39.36
N LYS A 431 1.23 -34.34 -40.08
CA LYS A 431 1.35 -34.23 -41.54
C LYS A 431 2.81 -33.98 -41.94
N ASP A 432 3.48 -33.03 -41.29
CA ASP A 432 4.87 -32.68 -41.56
C ASP A 432 5.80 -33.89 -41.29
N LEU A 433 5.60 -34.60 -40.17
CA LEU A 433 6.31 -35.84 -39.84
C LEU A 433 6.06 -36.95 -40.88
N MET A 434 4.85 -37.06 -41.42
CA MET A 434 4.55 -38.02 -42.49
C MET A 434 5.21 -37.64 -43.81
N GLU A 435 5.32 -36.35 -44.13
CA GLU A 435 6.06 -35.85 -45.30
C GLU A 435 7.58 -36.09 -45.16
N GLU A 436 8.17 -35.82 -43.99
CA GLU A 436 9.58 -36.13 -43.70
C GLU A 436 9.89 -37.63 -43.79
N ARG A 437 8.99 -38.49 -43.28
CA ARG A 437 9.10 -39.95 -43.41
C ARG A 437 9.08 -40.39 -44.87
N GLN A 438 8.14 -39.86 -45.67
CA GLN A 438 8.06 -40.14 -47.10
C GLN A 438 9.31 -39.69 -47.85
N LEU A 439 9.84 -38.49 -47.56
CA LEU A 439 11.08 -38.00 -48.14
C LEU A 439 12.28 -38.88 -47.76
N SER A 440 12.36 -39.29 -46.50
CA SER A 440 13.40 -40.20 -46.00
C SER A 440 13.34 -41.58 -46.69
N ASP A 441 12.14 -42.12 -46.90
CA ASP A 441 11.96 -43.37 -47.64
C ASP A 441 12.29 -43.23 -49.13
N GLN A 442 11.94 -42.12 -49.77
CA GLN A 442 12.34 -41.83 -51.15
C GLN A 442 13.87 -41.70 -51.29
N LEU A 443 14.55 -41.10 -50.32
CA LEU A 443 16.02 -41.04 -50.29
C LEU A 443 16.63 -42.44 -50.10
N ARG A 444 16.13 -43.24 -49.14
CA ARG A 444 16.53 -44.65 -48.97
C ARG A 444 16.34 -45.48 -50.25
N GLN A 445 15.22 -45.31 -50.94
CA GLN A 445 14.94 -45.98 -52.21
C GLN A 445 15.92 -45.54 -53.31
N ARG A 446 16.18 -44.23 -53.45
CA ARG A 446 17.16 -43.71 -54.42
C ARG A 446 18.58 -44.24 -54.15
N GLU A 447 19.00 -44.28 -52.89
CA GLU A 447 20.28 -44.90 -52.52
C GLU A 447 20.32 -46.40 -52.83
N ALA A 448 19.25 -47.14 -52.52
CA ALA A 448 19.17 -48.57 -52.79
C ALA A 448 19.25 -48.86 -54.31
N ILE A 449 18.51 -48.09 -55.13
CA ILE A 449 18.57 -48.14 -56.59
C ILE A 449 19.98 -47.78 -57.08
N GLY A 450 20.60 -46.74 -56.53
CA GLY A 450 21.97 -46.33 -56.88
C GLY A 450 23.01 -47.41 -56.54
N LYS A 451 22.93 -48.01 -55.35
CA LYS A 451 23.75 -49.16 -54.91
C LYS A 451 23.52 -50.36 -55.82
N GLN A 452 22.28 -50.70 -56.15
CA GLN A 452 21.94 -51.81 -57.06
C GLN A 452 22.46 -51.56 -58.48
N ALA A 453 22.34 -50.34 -59.01
CA ALA A 453 22.87 -49.97 -60.32
C ALA A 453 24.41 -50.05 -60.37
N LEU A 454 25.09 -49.64 -59.29
CA LEU A 454 26.54 -49.77 -59.14
C LEU A 454 26.96 -51.24 -59.10
N MET A 455 26.29 -52.08 -58.28
CA MET A 455 26.55 -53.52 -58.21
C MET A 455 26.27 -54.23 -59.55
N ALA A 456 25.18 -53.87 -60.24
CA ALA A 456 24.87 -54.39 -61.57
C ALA A 456 25.89 -53.94 -62.63
N ARG A 457 26.45 -52.72 -62.51
CA ARG A 457 27.52 -52.25 -63.38
C ARG A 457 28.84 -52.99 -63.13
N ILE A 458 29.18 -53.28 -61.87
CA ILE A 458 30.31 -54.15 -61.51
C ILE A 458 30.11 -55.54 -62.14
N ALA A 459 28.98 -56.21 -61.85
CA ALA A 459 28.67 -57.53 -62.40
C ALA A 459 28.63 -57.55 -63.94
N SER A 460 28.19 -56.47 -64.60
CA SER A 460 28.19 -56.37 -66.07
C SER A 460 29.58 -56.14 -66.66
N LEU A 461 30.49 -55.48 -65.94
CA LEU A 461 31.90 -55.40 -66.32
C LEU A 461 32.63 -56.74 -66.09
N GLU A 462 32.07 -57.61 -65.24
CA GLU A 462 32.60 -58.93 -64.89
C GLU A 462 32.00 -60.10 -65.72
N SER A 463 30.95 -59.89 -66.54
CA SER A 463 30.19 -60.97 -67.21
C SER A 463 30.18 -60.91 -68.77
N PRO A 464 30.52 -62.03 -69.47
CA PRO A 464 30.39 -62.13 -70.94
C PRO A 464 28.94 -62.42 -71.40
N SER A 465 28.49 -61.84 -72.51
CA SER A 465 27.06 -61.79 -72.90
C SER A 465 26.59 -62.78 -73.98
N ILE A 466 25.36 -63.29 -73.82
CA ILE A 466 24.60 -64.21 -74.71
C ILE A 466 23.08 -63.86 -74.53
N GLY A 467 22.17 -63.97 -75.50
CA GLY A 467 22.31 -64.28 -76.93
C GLY A 467 21.16 -65.12 -77.52
N THR A 468 19.96 -64.56 -77.73
CA THR A 468 18.79 -65.27 -78.31
C THR A 468 17.99 -64.42 -79.31
N VAL A 469 17.30 -65.08 -80.24
CA VAL A 469 16.78 -64.51 -81.50
C VAL A 469 15.27 -64.70 -81.61
N ASP A 470 14.51 -63.60 -81.54
CA ASP A 470 13.17 -63.43 -82.20
C ASP A 470 12.70 -61.97 -82.05
N SER A 471 13.53 -61.05 -82.56
CA SER A 471 13.25 -59.59 -82.58
C SER A 471 13.43 -59.00 -83.98
N LEU A 472 12.75 -59.62 -84.94
CA LEU A 472 12.58 -59.22 -86.35
C LEU A 472 11.07 -59.42 -86.61
N GLU A 473 10.23 -58.43 -86.92
CA GLU A 473 10.45 -57.14 -87.57
C GLU A 473 9.59 -56.04 -86.93
N THR A 474 10.15 -55.22 -86.02
CA THR A 474 9.65 -53.85 -85.69
C THR A 474 10.54 -53.07 -84.72
N ASN A 475 11.67 -53.63 -84.28
CA ASN A 475 12.69 -52.91 -83.47
C ASN A 475 13.85 -52.29 -84.29
N GLN A 476 13.74 -52.27 -85.63
CA GLN A 476 14.70 -51.58 -86.52
C GLN A 476 14.12 -50.30 -87.12
N SER A 477 13.69 -49.35 -86.28
CA SER A 477 13.74 -47.90 -86.57
C SER A 477 13.01 -47.08 -85.50
N ARG A 478 13.76 -46.46 -84.57
CA ARG A 478 13.45 -45.09 -84.05
C ARG A 478 14.45 -44.46 -83.09
N THR A 479 15.37 -45.19 -82.47
CA THR A 479 16.35 -44.59 -81.52
C THR A 479 17.82 -44.81 -81.88
N ALA A 480 18.13 -45.66 -82.86
CA ALA A 480 19.47 -45.74 -83.47
C ALA A 480 19.66 -44.71 -84.60
N LYS A 481 19.45 -43.42 -84.29
CA LYS A 481 19.94 -42.24 -85.05
C LYS A 481 19.63 -40.97 -84.26
N ILE A 482 20.64 -40.10 -84.13
CA ILE A 482 20.70 -38.84 -83.35
C ILE A 482 21.29 -39.00 -81.94
N VAL A 483 22.47 -39.64 -81.87
CA VAL A 483 23.55 -39.06 -81.06
C VAL A 483 24.30 -38.10 -81.99
N LYS A 484 23.98 -36.80 -81.92
CA LYS A 484 24.88 -35.78 -82.47
C LYS A 484 26.12 -35.77 -81.59
N PHE A 485 27.24 -36.24 -82.11
CA PHE A 485 28.52 -36.01 -81.46
C PHE A 485 28.70 -34.49 -81.22
N PRO A 486 29.11 -34.06 -80.02
CA PRO A 486 29.50 -32.69 -79.77
C PRO A 486 30.55 -32.24 -80.80
N LYS A 487 30.53 -30.95 -81.19
CA LYS A 487 31.42 -30.39 -82.24
C LYS A 487 32.92 -30.60 -82.02
N TRP A 488 33.36 -30.91 -80.79
CA TRP A 488 34.75 -31.21 -80.45
C TRP A 488 35.18 -32.66 -80.76
N MET A 489 34.25 -33.52 -81.21
CA MET A 489 34.48 -34.94 -81.49
C MET A 489 34.40 -35.31 -82.99
N GLN A 490 34.39 -34.31 -83.88
CA GLN A 490 34.47 -34.51 -85.33
C GLN A 490 35.89 -34.26 -85.83
N PHE A 491 36.57 -35.31 -86.29
CA PHE A 491 37.80 -35.19 -87.09
C PHE A 491 37.45 -34.77 -88.54
N LYS A 492 38.46 -34.20 -89.23
CA LYS A 492 38.33 -33.56 -90.56
C LYS A 492 37.73 -34.45 -91.65
#